data_AF-A0A2E0Y8J9-F1
#
_entry.id   AF-A0A2E0Y8J9-F1
#
_cell.length_a   1.000
_cell.length_b   1.000
_cell.length_c   1.000
_cell.angle_alpha   90.00
_cell.angle_beta   90.00
_cell.angle_gamma   90.00
#
_symmetry.space_group_name_H-M   'P 1'
#
loop_
_entity.id
_entity.type
_entity.pdbx_description
1 polymer ?
#
loop_
_entity_poly.entity_id
_entity_poly.type
_entity_poly.pdbx_seq_one_letter_code
_entity_poly.pdbx_strand_id
1 'polypeptide(L)' 'MRYFLRFLLLTLGFALTTAGLMAWHARSFSFTGVWLVDNGFQLHPLHLLILGLAMIPPALWEIFILEHRQHHE' A
#
# COMPACT_ATOMS: atom_id res chain seq x y z
N MET A 1 8.17 7.48 20.21
CA MET A 1 6.89 7.27 19.47
C MET A 1 6.86 7.80 18.04
N ARG A 2 7.69 8.80 17.66
CA ARG A 2 7.65 9.45 16.35
C ARG A 2 7.87 8.52 15.14
N TYR A 3 8.67 7.46 15.27
CA TYR A 3 8.93 6.49 14.18
C TYR A 3 7.89 5.37 14.09
N PHE A 4 7.22 5.05 15.19
CA PHE A 4 6.32 3.90 15.30
C PHE A 4 5.17 3.97 14.30
N LEU A 5 4.53 5.14 14.17
CA LEU A 5 3.43 5.35 13.21
C LEU A 5 3.87 5.18 11.75
N ARG A 6 5.09 5.60 11.38
CA ARG A 6 5.59 5.47 10.00
C ARG A 6 5.98 4.05 9.66
N PHE A 7 6.63 3.35 10.58
CA PHE A 7 6.91 1.93 10.40
C PHE A 7 5.61 1.13 10.33
N LEU A 8 4.61 1.46 11.15
CA LEU A 8 3.28 0.86 11.06
C LEU A 8 2.64 1.10 9.68
N LEU A 9 2.66 2.33 9.17
CA LEU A 9 2.17 2.67 7.82
C LEU A 9 2.92 1.90 6.72
N LEU A 10 4.23 1.76 6.85
CA LEU A 10 5.06 1.00 5.91
C LEU A 10 4.70 -0.50 5.93
N THR A 11 4.57 -1.07 7.13
CA THR A 11 4.12 -2.47 7.31
C THR A 11 2.72 -2.66 6.74
N LEU A 12 1.81 -1.71 6.98
CA LEU A 12 0.46 -1.75 6.43
C LEU A 12 0.49 -1.69 4.90
N GLY A 13 1.29 -0.79 4.32
CA GLY A 13 1.49 -0.69 2.87
C GLY A 13 2.00 -1.98 2.26
N PHE A 14 2.98 -2.63 2.90
CA PHE A 14 3.47 -3.95 2.49
C PHE A 14 2.40 -5.03 2.60
N ALA A 15 1.68 -5.08 3.73
CA ALA A 15 0.63 -6.06 3.95
C ALA A 15 -0.51 -5.92 2.92
N LEU A 16 -0.94 -4.70 2.62
CA LEU A 16 -1.95 -4.42 1.59
C LEU A 16 -1.44 -4.79 0.19
N THR A 17 -0.17 -4.52 -0.10
CA THR A 17 0.45 -4.90 -1.38
C THR A 17 0.44 -6.41 -1.55
N THR A 18 0.89 -7.15 -0.53
CA THR A 18 0.90 -8.62 -0.56
C THR A 18 -0.51 -9.20 -0.63
N ALA A 19 -1.45 -8.67 0.16
CA ALA A 19 -2.84 -9.12 0.16
C ALA A 19 -3.52 -8.84 -1.19
N GLY A 20 -3.34 -7.64 -1.76
CA GLY A 20 -3.85 -7.27 -3.07
C GLY A 20 -3.27 -8.15 -4.17
N LEU A 21 -1.97 -8.43 -4.13
CA LEU A 21 -1.29 -9.30 -5.10
C LEU A 21 -1.80 -10.74 -5.01
N MET A 22 -1.91 -11.30 -3.80
CA MET A 22 -2.40 -12.67 -3.61
C MET A 22 -3.88 -12.81 -4.00
N ALA A 23 -4.72 -11.84 -3.66
CA ALA A 23 -6.12 -11.83 -4.05
C ALA A 23 -6.28 -11.65 -5.57
N TRP A 24 -5.40 -10.88 -6.22
CA TRP A 24 -5.40 -10.75 -7.67
C TRP A 24 -4.91 -12.02 -8.37
N HIS A 25 -3.88 -12.67 -7.81
CA HIS A 25 -3.41 -13.98 -8.26
C HIS A 25 -4.50 -15.06 -8.12
N ALA A 26 -5.26 -15.06 -7.03
CA ALA A 26 -6.39 -15.97 -6.83
C ALA A 26 -7.52 -15.79 -7.87
N ARG A 27 -7.55 -14.64 -8.57
CA ARG A 27 -8.42 -14.36 -9.72
C ARG A 27 -7.73 -14.54 -11.08
N SER A 28 -6.63 -15.28 -11.12
CA SER A 28 -5.84 -15.53 -12.34
C SER A 28 -5.37 -14.24 -13.02
N PHE A 29 -5.07 -13.21 -12.25
CA PHE A 29 -4.69 -11.87 -12.75
C PHE A 29 -5.74 -11.22 -13.67
N SER A 30 -7.01 -11.57 -13.51
CA SER A 30 -8.08 -10.93 -14.27
C SER A 30 -8.23 -9.45 -13.93
N PHE A 31 -8.56 -8.64 -14.94
CA PHE A 31 -8.92 -7.22 -14.80
C PHE A 31 -10.43 -7.01 -14.89
N THR A 32 -11.23 -8.08 -14.95
CA THR A 32 -12.68 -8.00 -15.02
C THR A 32 -13.22 -7.38 -13.71
N GLY A 33 -14.03 -6.33 -13.84
CA GLY A 33 -14.60 -5.64 -12.68
C GLY A 33 -13.61 -4.75 -11.94
N VAL A 34 -12.57 -4.26 -12.62
CA VAL A 34 -11.70 -3.20 -12.07
C VAL A 34 -12.49 -1.91 -11.85
N TRP A 35 -13.40 -1.56 -12.76
CA TRP A 35 -14.27 -0.42 -12.55
C TRP A 35 -15.39 -0.78 -11.58
N LEU A 36 -15.61 0.04 -10.54
CA LEU A 36 -16.67 -0.18 -9.55
C LEU A 36 -18.07 -0.29 -10.19
N VAL A 37 -18.28 0.44 -11.29
CA VAL A 37 -19.54 0.44 -12.04
C VAL A 37 -19.82 -0.93 -12.66
N ASP A 38 -18.79 -1.60 -13.18
CA ASP A 38 -18.91 -2.92 -13.81
C ASP A 38 -18.96 -4.07 -12.79
N ASN A 39 -18.50 -3.83 -11.56
CA ASN A 39 -18.34 -4.85 -10.52
C ASN A 39 -19.40 -4.77 -9.42
N GLY A 40 -20.53 -4.09 -9.66
CA GLY A 40 -21.60 -3.94 -8.67
C GLY A 40 -21.12 -3.29 -7.36
N PHE A 41 -20.25 -2.28 -7.46
CA PHE A 41 -19.61 -1.60 -6.33
C PHE A 41 -18.70 -2.46 -5.44
N GLN A 42 -18.27 -3.62 -5.91
CA GLN A 42 -17.30 -4.44 -5.17
C GLN A 42 -15.86 -3.97 -5.41
N LEU A 43 -15.07 -3.95 -4.34
CA LEU A 43 -13.64 -3.65 -4.40
C LEU A 43 -12.87 -4.73 -5.16
N HIS A 44 -12.28 -4.36 -6.30
CA HIS A 44 -11.33 -5.23 -7.00
C HIS A 44 -10.01 -5.35 -6.22
N PRO A 45 -9.36 -6.53 -6.16
CA PRO A 45 -8.04 -6.71 -5.53
C PRO A 45 -6.97 -5.72 -5.96
N LEU A 46 -7.04 -5.22 -7.21
CA LEU A 46 -6.13 -4.20 -7.72
C LEU A 46 -6.21 -2.87 -6.94
N HIS A 47 -7.38 -2.49 -6.41
CA HIS A 47 -7.49 -1.27 -5.60
C HIS A 47 -6.69 -1.41 -4.30
N LEU A 48 -6.74 -2.59 -3.66
CA LEU A 48 -5.94 -2.87 -2.47
C LEU A 48 -4.45 -2.87 -2.79
N LEU A 49 -4.06 -3.46 -3.93
CA LEU A 49 -2.68 -3.46 -4.39
C LEU A 49 -2.15 -2.04 -4.64
N ILE A 50 -2.92 -1.24 -5.38
CA ILE A 50 -2.57 0.16 -5.70
C ILE A 50 -2.49 0.99 -4.42
N LEU A 51 -3.43 0.82 -3.48
CA LEU A 51 -3.41 1.51 -2.20
C LEU A 51 -2.14 1.17 -1.41
N GLY A 52 -1.79 -0.12 -1.32
CA GLY A 52 -0.56 -0.59 -0.68
C GLY A 52 0.69 0.02 -1.33
N LEU A 53 0.77 -0.01 -2.66
CA LEU A 53 1.89 0.57 -3.40
C LEU A 53 2.00 2.08 -3.21
N ALA A 54 0.88 2.80 -3.24
CA ALA A 54 0.83 4.25 -3.10
C ALA A 54 1.24 4.72 -1.69
N MET A 55 1.02 3.90 -0.66
CA MET A 55 1.40 4.21 0.71
C MET A 55 2.91 4.06 0.98
N ILE A 56 3.63 3.24 0.21
CA ILE A 56 5.05 2.94 0.48
C ILE A 56 5.96 4.16 0.25
N PRO A 57 5.90 4.89 -0.89
CA PRO A 57 6.76 6.05 -1.14
C PRO A 57 6.68 7.17 -0.09
N PRO A 58 5.48 7.66 0.32
CA PRO A 58 5.41 8.70 1.35
C PRO A 58 5.88 8.20 2.72
N ALA A 59 5.60 6.94 3.07
CA ALA A 59 6.08 6.36 4.32
C ALA A 59 7.62 6.29 4.36
N LEU A 60 8.25 5.87 3.26
CA LEU A 60 9.71 5.86 3.14
C LEU A 60 10.30 7.27 3.19
N TRP A 61 9.71 8.22 2.46
CA TRP A 61 10.15 9.61 2.44
C TRP A 61 10.15 10.24 3.84
N GLU A 62 9.10 10.00 4.63
CA GLU A 62 9.05 10.47 6.01
C GLU A 62 10.15 9.85 6.88
N ILE A 63 10.45 8.56 6.71
CA ILE A 63 11.54 7.89 7.45
C ILE A 63 12.89 8.53 7.08
N PHE A 64 13.17 8.72 5.79
CA PHE A 64 14.40 9.33 5.32
C PHE A 64 14.61 10.76 5.83
N ILE A 65 13.57 11.60 5.82
CA ILE A 65 13.66 12.97 6.34
C ILE A 65 14.00 12.98 7.84
N LEU A 66 13.41 12.07 8.61
CA LEU A 66 13.66 12.00 10.04
C LEU A 66 15.08 11.54 10.35
N GLU A 67 15.56 10.53 9.62
CA GLU A 67 16.94 10.03 9.71
C GLU A 67 17.94 11.15 9.39
N HIS A 68 17.70 11.89 8.29
CA HIS A 68 18.56 13.00 7.89
C HIS A 68 18.63 14.10 8.95
N ARG A 69 17.52 14.42 9.63
CA ARG A 69 17.55 15.42 10.72
C ARG A 69 18.32 14.94 11.94
N GLN A 70 18.27 13.67 12.29
CA GLN A 70 19.01 13.15 13.46
C GLN A 70 20.53 13.14 13.27
N HIS A 71 21.00 13.00 12.04
CA HIS A 71 22.44 12.99 11.72
C HIS A 71 23.06 14.38 11.59
N HIS A 72 22.26 15.45 11.55
CA HIS A 72 22.71 16.84 11.41
C HIS A 72 22.49 17.69 12.68
N GLU A 73 22.09 17.08 13.79
CA GLU A 73 22.11 17.65 15.15
C GLU A 73 23.31 17.09 15.92
#